data_AF-A0AAJ2DT13-F1
#
_entry.id   AF-A0AAJ2DT13-F1
#
_cell.length_a   1.000
_cell.length_b   1.000
_cell.length_c   1.000
_cell.angle_alpha   90.00
_cell.angle_beta   90.00
_cell.angle_gamma   90.00
#
_symmetry.space_group_name_H-M   'P 1'
#
loop_
_entity.id
_entity.type
_entity.pdbx_description
1 polymer ?
#
loop_
_entity_poly.entity_id
_entity_poly.type
_entity_poly.pdbx_seq_one_letter_code
_entity_poly.pdbx_strand_id
1 'polypeptide(L)'
;MNNFQRGALAALLIVIVGIAALAPAGIGFVVAARSERQQRVERLSIVADAALYRAEDITRRLSGALGEIGKVNETPCSTPYLHALRQIALTHEQVRDAGAYDRDGRWQCSSLLGAVSAGTFDGLTLPPPDWRSSDGLSAWYGLARLPGGKDSLVMGRDGFYIAADPSLYVDGIDTDIAPEGRVAVINTEARRVIAGTPSTDAAAVLAVYSQNLPPPDCAAVAVRQSASMPLAVVVSTPRESWRQRLRTLPWGWLFGGVAVGLACACWAAYFVVRRISPRGQLSDAVRRHQFIVAYQPIVDLATRRCVGAEALVRWKHHDRIVRPDHFIPLAEHGGLIQAITDQVLDTVLLELGDFLRHYDDYYVSVNLSASDLTTHRFLDVLGPAIEQQGVRPQQIRIEATERAFLDADAAKDVISAFRRAGHAVYLDDFGTGYSSLSHLQSFSVDGLKIDKSFVDTVGQDAASSSVASHIIEMAATLDVQVIAEGIEREEQAAYLRARGAQFGQGWLFSPPLTAADFIRYAGETRTS
;
A
#
# COMPACT_ATOMS: atom_id res chain seq x y z
N MET A 1 23.18 5.29 7.58
CA MET A 1 22.00 5.83 6.85
C MET A 1 21.51 7.08 7.59
N ASN A 2 21.66 8.27 7.00
CA ASN A 2 21.30 9.54 7.65
C ASN A 2 19.78 9.69 7.80
N ASN A 3 19.32 10.47 8.79
CA ASN A 3 17.90 10.75 9.03
C ASN A 3 17.16 11.27 7.78
N PHE A 4 17.86 12.00 6.92
CA PHE A 4 17.34 12.46 5.64
C PHE A 4 16.98 11.32 4.67
N GLN A 5 17.80 10.27 4.60
CA GLN A 5 17.53 9.09 3.76
C GLN A 5 16.36 8.26 4.30
N ARG A 6 16.17 8.21 5.63
CA ARG A 6 15.02 7.56 6.26
C ARG A 6 13.71 8.31 5.96
N GLY A 7 13.74 9.65 6.01
CA GLY A 7 12.60 10.49 5.66
C GLY A 7 12.22 10.39 4.18
N ALA A 8 13.22 10.41 3.28
CA ALA A 8 12.99 10.27 1.85
C ALA A 8 12.40 8.89 1.48
N LEU A 9 12.89 7.81 2.11
CA LEU A 9 12.37 6.47 1.89
C LEU A 9 10.92 6.32 2.38
N ALA A 10 10.60 6.90 3.54
CA ALA A 10 9.24 6.92 4.09
C ALA A 10 8.28 7.72 3.20
N ALA A 11 8.71 8.88 2.70
CA ALA A 11 7.92 9.70 1.78
C ALA A 11 7.65 8.98 0.45
N LEU A 12 8.65 8.30 -0.13
CA LEU A 12 8.50 7.51 -1.34
C LEU A 12 7.50 6.36 -1.14
N LEU A 13 7.55 5.68 0.00
CA LEU A 13 6.63 4.61 0.38
C LEU A 13 5.18 5.12 0.49
N ILE A 14 4.98 6.28 1.12
CA ILE A 14 3.65 6.91 1.23
C ILE A 14 3.11 7.26 -0.16
N VAL A 15 3.94 7.80 -1.05
CA VAL A 15 3.54 8.14 -2.42
C VAL A 15 3.16 6.89 -3.22
N ILE A 16 3.97 5.82 -3.14
CA ILE A 16 3.69 4.56 -3.84
C ILE A 16 2.38 3.93 -3.35
N VAL A 17 2.16 3.88 -2.03
CA VAL A 17 0.91 3.37 -1.44
C VAL A 17 -0.28 4.25 -1.84
N GLY A 18 -0.10 5.57 -1.85
CA GLY A 18 -1.14 6.50 -2.28
C GLY A 18 -1.54 6.31 -3.74
N ILE A 19 -0.57 6.18 -4.64
CA ILE A 19 -0.83 5.93 -6.07
C ILE A 19 -1.47 4.56 -6.27
N ALA A 20 -0.97 3.51 -5.60
CA ALA A 20 -1.50 2.16 -5.70
C ALA A 20 -2.94 2.03 -5.16
N ALA A 21 -3.33 2.85 -4.18
CA ALA A 21 -4.70 2.87 -3.65
C ALA A 21 -5.65 3.70 -4.53
N LEU A 22 -5.21 4.86 -5.02
CA LEU A 22 -6.08 5.82 -5.71
C LEU A 22 -6.25 5.52 -7.20
N ALA A 23 -5.22 5.01 -7.88
CA ALA A 23 -5.28 4.75 -9.33
C ALA A 23 -6.31 3.67 -9.71
N PRO A 24 -6.40 2.51 -9.03
CA PRO A 24 -7.43 1.50 -9.33
C PRO A 24 -8.85 2.00 -9.06
N ALA A 25 -9.04 2.79 -7.99
CA ALA A 25 -10.33 3.40 -7.69
C ALA A 25 -10.76 4.41 -8.77
N GLY A 26 -9.82 5.24 -9.25
CA GLY A 26 -10.06 6.18 -10.36
C GLY A 26 -10.39 5.47 -11.67
N ILE A 27 -9.62 4.43 -12.03
CA ILE A 27 -9.86 3.64 -13.24
C ILE A 27 -11.21 2.91 -13.14
N GLY A 28 -11.50 2.28 -12.00
CA GLY A 28 -12.76 1.60 -11.75
C GLY A 28 -13.97 2.53 -11.86
N PHE A 29 -13.86 3.75 -11.33
CA PHE A 29 -14.90 4.78 -11.46
C PHE A 29 -15.14 5.18 -12.92
N VAL A 30 -14.09 5.42 -13.70
CA VAL A 30 -14.21 5.80 -15.12
C VAL A 30 -14.81 4.66 -15.95
N VAL A 31 -14.36 3.43 -15.73
CA VAL A 31 -14.88 2.24 -16.44
C VAL A 31 -16.35 2.01 -16.09
N ALA A 32 -16.72 2.07 -14.81
CA ALA A 32 -18.11 1.92 -14.37
C ALA A 32 -19.00 3.01 -14.98
N ALA A 33 -18.58 4.28 -14.94
CA ALA A 33 -19.34 5.39 -15.50
C ALA A 33 -19.52 5.28 -17.03
N ARG A 34 -18.51 4.77 -17.75
CA ARG A 34 -18.60 4.52 -19.19
C ARG A 34 -19.55 3.36 -19.52
N SER A 35 -19.42 2.26 -18.79
CA SER A 35 -20.25 1.05 -18.97
C SER A 35 -21.73 1.36 -18.72
N GLU A 36 -22.03 2.05 -17.63
CA GLU A 36 -23.40 2.43 -17.27
C GLU A 36 -24.06 3.33 -18.33
N ARG A 37 -23.30 4.27 -18.91
CA ARG A 37 -23.81 5.13 -19.98
C ARG A 37 -24.18 4.33 -21.24
N GLN A 38 -23.35 3.36 -21.62
CA GLN A 38 -23.60 2.53 -22.81
C GLN A 38 -24.83 1.64 -22.61
N GLN A 39 -24.93 0.95 -21.48
CA GLN A 39 -26.07 0.09 -21.15
C GLN A 39 -27.40 0.88 -21.09
N ARG A 40 -27.39 2.12 -20.58
CA ARG A 40 -28.59 2.97 -20.56
C ARG A 40 -29.06 3.33 -21.96
N VAL A 41 -28.15 3.73 -22.86
CA VAL A 41 -28.51 4.06 -24.25
C VAL A 41 -29.07 2.84 -24.97
N GLU A 42 -28.47 1.66 -24.77
CA GLU A 42 -28.91 0.40 -25.38
C GLU A 42 -30.32 -0.02 -24.92
N ARG A 43 -30.61 0.07 -23.62
CA ARG A 43 -31.96 -0.18 -23.10
C ARG A 43 -32.99 0.79 -23.68
N LEU A 44 -32.65 2.07 -23.77
CA LEU A 44 -33.55 3.08 -24.34
C LEU A 44 -33.78 2.86 -25.83
N SER A 45 -32.79 2.34 -26.57
CA SER A 45 -33.03 1.99 -27.98
C SER A 45 -34.06 0.87 -28.15
N ILE A 46 -34.03 -0.15 -27.29
CA ILE A 46 -35.01 -1.25 -27.35
C ILE A 46 -36.44 -0.72 -27.14
N VAL A 47 -36.61 0.18 -26.16
CA VAL A 47 -37.91 0.84 -25.92
C VAL A 47 -38.30 1.72 -27.11
N ALA A 48 -37.36 2.48 -27.67
CA ALA A 48 -37.61 3.34 -28.83
C ALA A 48 -38.02 2.54 -30.08
N ASP A 49 -37.41 1.37 -30.30
CA ASP A 49 -37.74 0.47 -31.41
C ASP A 49 -39.14 -0.13 -31.23
N ALA A 50 -39.49 -0.60 -30.02
CA ALA A 50 -40.82 -1.11 -29.71
C ALA A 50 -41.91 -0.03 -29.84
N ALA A 51 -41.63 1.18 -29.36
CA ALA A 51 -42.52 2.33 -29.45
C ALA A 51 -42.71 2.78 -30.91
N LEU A 52 -41.65 2.76 -31.74
CA LEU A 52 -41.75 3.07 -33.16
C LEU A 52 -42.61 2.06 -33.91
N TYR A 53 -42.38 0.76 -33.67
CA TYR A 53 -43.20 -0.30 -34.26
C TYR A 53 -44.69 -0.13 -33.92
N ARG A 54 -44.99 0.19 -32.65
CA ARG A 54 -46.35 0.47 -32.21
C ARG A 54 -46.96 1.69 -32.90
N ALA A 55 -46.21 2.79 -33.01
CA ALA A 55 -46.66 4.00 -33.68
C ALA A 55 -46.98 3.75 -35.16
N GLU A 56 -46.16 2.95 -35.86
CA GLU A 56 -46.40 2.54 -37.23
C GLU A 56 -47.65 1.65 -37.36
N ASP A 57 -47.83 0.68 -36.46
CA ASP A 57 -49.00 -0.22 -36.47
C ASP A 57 -50.31 0.56 -36.26
N ILE A 58 -50.35 1.47 -35.28
CA ILE A 58 -51.52 2.30 -35.01
C ILE A 58 -51.83 3.20 -36.21
N THR A 59 -50.82 3.86 -36.77
CA THR A 59 -51.00 4.72 -37.96
C THR A 59 -51.53 3.93 -39.15
N ARG A 60 -51.04 2.69 -39.34
CA ARG A 60 -51.50 1.79 -40.42
C ARG A 60 -52.95 1.37 -40.21
N ARG A 61 -53.34 0.99 -38.99
CA ARG A 61 -54.74 0.61 -38.66
C ARG A 61 -55.70 1.78 -38.86
N LEU A 62 -55.34 2.97 -38.38
CA LEU A 62 -56.14 4.19 -38.57
C LEU A 62 -56.28 4.52 -40.07
N SER A 63 -55.19 4.50 -40.83
CA SER A 63 -55.23 4.74 -42.27
C SER A 63 -56.06 3.68 -43.02
N GLY A 64 -56.01 2.42 -42.56
CA GLY A 64 -56.82 1.32 -43.08
C GLY A 64 -58.32 1.56 -42.86
N ALA A 65 -58.72 1.92 -41.63
CA ALA A 65 -60.10 2.27 -41.30
C ALA A 65 -60.61 3.44 -42.15
N LEU A 66 -59.78 4.48 -42.32
CA LEU A 66 -60.10 5.61 -43.18
C LEU A 66 -60.30 5.16 -44.65
N GLY A 67 -59.47 4.24 -45.14
CA GLY A 67 -59.60 3.65 -46.48
C GLY A 67 -60.87 2.79 -46.66
N GLU A 68 -61.39 2.17 -45.60
CA GLU A 68 -62.68 1.45 -45.63
C GLU A 68 -63.87 2.40 -45.73
N ILE A 69 -63.82 3.55 -45.05
CA ILE A 69 -64.85 4.59 -45.17
C ILE A 69 -64.95 5.08 -46.61
N GLY A 70 -63.82 5.29 -47.29
CA GLY A 70 -63.79 5.71 -48.69
C GLY A 70 -64.40 4.69 -49.68
N LYS A 71 -64.65 3.45 -49.25
CA LYS A 71 -65.31 2.41 -50.07
C LYS A 71 -66.82 2.32 -49.82
N VAL A 72 -67.35 3.05 -48.84
CA VAL A 72 -68.78 3.04 -48.53
C VAL A 72 -69.53 3.76 -49.65
N ASN A 73 -70.28 2.99 -50.46
CA ASN A 73 -71.05 3.51 -51.59
C ASN A 73 -72.47 3.95 -51.17
N GLU A 74 -72.55 4.79 -50.15
CA GLU A 74 -73.81 5.35 -49.64
C GLU A 74 -73.72 6.87 -49.64
N THR A 75 -74.85 7.56 -49.79
CA THR A 75 -74.87 9.03 -49.74
C THR A 75 -74.37 9.52 -48.37
N PRO A 76 -73.40 10.44 -48.30
CA PRO A 76 -72.85 10.91 -47.03
C PRO A 76 -73.95 11.34 -46.06
N CYS A 77 -73.83 10.90 -44.80
CA CYS A 77 -74.74 11.22 -43.71
C CYS A 77 -76.17 10.66 -43.81
N SER A 78 -76.44 9.75 -44.76
CA SER A 78 -77.65 8.94 -44.72
C SER A 78 -77.63 7.91 -43.58
N THR A 79 -78.80 7.38 -43.23
CA THR A 79 -78.89 6.32 -42.20
C THR A 79 -78.03 5.09 -42.55
N PRO A 80 -78.05 4.55 -43.79
CA PRO A 80 -77.14 3.47 -44.19
C PRO A 80 -75.65 3.82 -44.06
N TYR A 81 -75.25 5.05 -44.44
CA TYR A 81 -73.88 5.53 -44.30
C TYR A 81 -73.45 5.56 -42.83
N LEU A 82 -74.29 6.09 -41.94
CA LEU A 82 -74.02 6.12 -40.50
C LEU A 82 -73.92 4.72 -39.87
N HIS A 83 -74.73 3.76 -40.34
CA HIS A 83 -74.60 2.36 -39.91
C HIS A 83 -73.27 1.75 -40.36
N ALA A 84 -72.85 1.99 -41.59
CA ALA A 84 -71.54 1.54 -42.09
C ALA A 84 -70.39 2.15 -41.27
N LEU A 85 -70.44 3.45 -40.98
CA LEU A 85 -69.42 4.11 -40.15
C LEU A 85 -69.35 3.52 -38.73
N ARG A 86 -70.50 3.24 -38.10
CA ARG A 86 -70.53 2.59 -36.78
C ARG A 86 -69.95 1.19 -36.82
N GLN A 87 -70.22 0.42 -37.87
CA GLN A 87 -69.63 -0.91 -38.04
C GLN A 87 -68.11 -0.84 -38.21
N ILE A 88 -67.60 0.14 -38.99
CA ILE A 88 -66.16 0.36 -39.16
C ILE A 88 -65.53 0.77 -37.83
N ALA A 89 -66.12 1.72 -37.10
CA ALA A 89 -65.63 2.14 -35.78
C ALA A 89 -65.63 1.00 -34.74
N LEU A 90 -66.60 0.08 -34.81
CA LEU A 90 -66.62 -1.12 -33.96
C LEU A 90 -65.60 -2.18 -34.36
N THR A 91 -65.23 -2.24 -35.65
CA THR A 91 -64.25 -3.21 -36.17
C THR A 91 -62.82 -2.76 -35.90
N HIS A 92 -62.58 -1.45 -35.93
CA HIS A 92 -61.28 -0.84 -35.64
C HIS A 92 -61.29 -0.22 -34.24
N GLU A 93 -60.86 -1.00 -33.24
CA GLU A 93 -60.86 -0.61 -31.82
C GLU A 93 -60.12 0.72 -31.51
N GLN A 94 -59.23 1.15 -32.40
CA GLN A 94 -58.49 2.41 -32.26
C GLN A 94 -59.29 3.65 -32.70
N VAL A 95 -60.39 3.46 -33.44
CA VAL A 95 -61.24 4.53 -33.96
C VAL A 95 -62.31 4.88 -32.92
N ARG A 96 -62.24 6.10 -32.39
CA ARG A 96 -63.23 6.62 -31.44
C ARG A 96 -64.46 7.17 -32.13
N ASP A 97 -64.28 7.83 -33.27
CA ASP A 97 -65.36 8.37 -34.09
C ASP A 97 -64.97 8.38 -35.57
N ALA A 98 -65.94 8.32 -36.46
CA ALA A 98 -65.78 8.42 -37.90
C ALA A 98 -66.91 9.26 -38.49
N GLY A 99 -66.68 10.00 -39.57
CA GLY A 99 -67.71 10.86 -40.12
C GLY A 99 -67.33 11.57 -41.41
N ALA A 100 -68.13 12.55 -41.79
CA ALA A 100 -67.93 13.36 -43.01
C ALA A 100 -67.87 14.85 -42.70
N TYR A 101 -67.13 15.60 -43.51
CA TYR A 101 -67.03 17.06 -43.50
C TYR A 101 -67.11 17.61 -44.93
N ASP A 102 -67.60 18.85 -45.08
CA ASP A 102 -67.71 19.51 -46.38
C ASP A 102 -66.38 20.15 -46.85
N ARG A 103 -66.40 20.76 -48.04
CA ARG A 103 -65.22 21.43 -48.61
C ARG A 103 -64.71 22.60 -47.76
N ASP A 104 -65.57 23.20 -46.96
CA ASP A 104 -65.21 24.30 -46.06
C ASP A 104 -64.74 23.78 -44.69
N GLY A 105 -64.62 22.46 -44.50
CA GLY A 105 -64.20 21.83 -43.26
C GLY A 105 -65.32 21.71 -42.22
N ARG A 106 -66.57 21.99 -42.57
CA ARG A 106 -67.70 21.89 -41.64
C ARG A 106 -68.16 20.44 -41.53
N TRP A 107 -68.31 19.98 -40.30
CA TRP A 107 -68.72 18.62 -40.00
C TRP A 107 -70.16 18.39 -40.45
N GLN A 108 -70.39 17.31 -41.20
CA GLN A 108 -71.69 16.96 -41.76
C GLN A 108 -72.35 15.85 -40.93
N CYS A 109 -71.56 14.88 -40.47
CA CYS A 109 -72.05 13.78 -39.63
C CYS A 109 -70.93 13.06 -38.89
N SER A 110 -71.31 12.35 -37.83
CA SER A 110 -70.44 11.56 -36.96
C SER A 110 -71.10 10.22 -36.66
N SER A 111 -70.31 9.15 -36.51
CA SER A 111 -70.77 7.82 -36.12
C SER A 111 -71.39 7.82 -34.72
N LEU A 112 -70.86 8.68 -33.84
CA LEU A 112 -71.34 8.89 -32.47
C LEU A 112 -72.60 9.76 -32.43
N LEU A 113 -72.63 10.89 -33.16
CA LEU A 113 -73.71 11.88 -33.07
C LEU A 113 -74.82 11.76 -34.12
N GLY A 114 -74.60 11.00 -35.20
CA GLY A 114 -75.50 10.96 -36.36
C GLY A 114 -75.32 12.14 -37.32
N ALA A 115 -76.38 12.51 -38.05
CA ALA A 115 -76.36 13.64 -38.97
C ALA A 115 -76.34 14.97 -38.21
N VAL A 116 -75.31 15.79 -38.46
CA VAL A 116 -75.11 17.10 -37.85
C VAL A 116 -75.66 18.16 -38.82
N SER A 117 -76.97 18.14 -39.06
CA SER A 117 -77.62 19.07 -39.99
C SER A 117 -78.14 20.31 -39.25
N ALA A 118 -77.60 21.47 -39.58
CA ALA A 118 -78.14 22.81 -39.35
C ALA A 118 -78.54 23.17 -37.90
N GLY A 119 -77.58 23.71 -37.13
CA GLY A 119 -77.89 24.73 -36.11
C GLY A 119 -77.73 24.35 -34.63
N THR A 120 -77.24 23.17 -34.27
CA THR A 120 -77.12 22.75 -32.85
C THR A 120 -75.72 22.77 -32.26
N PHE A 121 -74.67 23.04 -33.05
CA PHE A 121 -73.31 23.28 -32.54
C PHE A 121 -72.65 24.41 -33.33
N ASP A 122 -72.71 25.64 -32.80
CA ASP A 122 -71.88 26.73 -33.29
C ASP A 122 -70.39 26.36 -33.14
N GLY A 123 -69.63 26.34 -34.25
CA GLY A 123 -68.16 26.46 -34.20
C GLY A 123 -67.30 25.20 -34.36
N LEU A 124 -67.76 24.16 -35.06
CA LEU A 124 -66.91 23.01 -35.44
C LEU A 124 -66.61 23.04 -36.94
N THR A 125 -65.75 23.96 -37.36
CA THR A 125 -65.06 23.85 -38.65
C THR A 125 -63.66 23.31 -38.38
N LEU A 126 -63.24 22.28 -39.11
CA LEU A 126 -61.86 21.81 -39.05
C LEU A 126 -60.93 23.00 -39.39
N PRO A 127 -59.95 23.33 -38.55
CA PRO A 127 -58.92 24.28 -38.95
C PRO A 127 -58.14 23.70 -40.14
N PRO A 128 -57.27 24.49 -40.79
CA PRO A 128 -56.31 23.93 -41.74
C PRO A 128 -55.56 22.73 -41.11
N PRO A 129 -55.34 21.64 -41.86
CA PRO A 129 -54.64 20.47 -41.33
C PRO A 129 -53.23 20.84 -40.88
N ASP A 130 -52.82 20.28 -39.75
CA ASP A 130 -51.46 20.45 -39.23
C ASP A 130 -50.43 19.76 -40.12
N TRP A 131 -50.88 18.72 -40.85
CA TRP A 131 -50.07 17.99 -41.79
C TRP A 131 -50.93 17.43 -42.93
N ARG A 132 -50.38 17.43 -44.14
CA ARG A 132 -51.01 16.81 -45.31
C ARG A 132 -49.98 16.02 -46.11
N SER A 133 -50.29 14.75 -46.34
CA SER A 133 -49.53 13.84 -47.20
C SER A 133 -49.72 14.17 -48.67
N SER A 134 -48.76 13.71 -49.49
CA SER A 134 -48.83 13.78 -50.96
C SER A 134 -50.03 12.99 -51.54
N ASP A 135 -50.51 11.97 -50.83
CA ASP A 135 -51.67 11.14 -51.23
C ASP A 135 -53.02 11.69 -50.73
N GLY A 136 -53.05 12.93 -50.23
CA GLY A 136 -54.26 13.62 -49.79
C GLY A 136 -54.70 13.32 -48.35
N LEU A 137 -53.99 12.46 -47.61
CA LEU A 137 -54.22 12.28 -46.17
C LEU A 137 -53.94 13.58 -45.42
N SER A 138 -54.88 14.01 -44.59
CA SER A 138 -54.77 15.21 -43.75
C SER A 138 -54.85 14.78 -42.28
N ALA A 139 -54.01 15.35 -41.42
CA ALA A 139 -54.02 15.08 -39.99
C ALA A 139 -54.11 16.37 -39.18
N TRP A 140 -54.80 16.28 -38.06
CA TRP A 140 -54.95 17.32 -37.06
C TRP A 140 -54.63 16.75 -35.68
N TYR A 141 -53.74 17.42 -34.95
CA TYR A 141 -53.21 16.98 -33.67
C TYR A 141 -53.76 17.86 -32.54
N GLY A 142 -54.23 17.26 -31.44
CA GLY A 142 -54.66 18.02 -30.25
C GLY A 142 -55.96 18.80 -30.45
N LEU A 143 -56.89 18.30 -31.27
CA LEU A 143 -58.21 18.91 -31.42
C LEU A 143 -59.09 18.62 -30.20
N ALA A 144 -59.17 19.57 -29.26
CA ALA A 144 -59.94 19.47 -28.01
C ALA A 144 -61.47 19.66 -28.17
N ARG A 145 -62.02 19.42 -29.36
CA ARG A 145 -63.39 19.86 -29.72
C ARG A 145 -64.30 18.77 -30.28
N LEU A 146 -63.90 17.50 -30.16
CA LEU A 146 -64.76 16.39 -30.52
C LEU A 146 -65.69 15.97 -29.37
N PRO A 147 -66.84 15.34 -29.67
CA PRO A 147 -67.73 14.80 -28.66
C PRO A 147 -66.94 13.89 -27.70
N GLY A 148 -66.91 14.24 -26.41
CA GLY A 148 -66.09 13.57 -25.39
C GLY A 148 -64.97 14.40 -24.76
N GLY A 149 -64.68 15.62 -25.25
CA GLY A 149 -63.89 16.63 -24.52
C GLY A 149 -62.40 16.33 -24.29
N LYS A 150 -61.83 15.35 -25.01
CA LYS A 150 -60.41 14.99 -24.95
C LYS A 150 -59.66 15.45 -26.19
N ASP A 151 -58.37 15.74 -26.04
CA ASP A 151 -57.44 15.92 -27.16
C ASP A 151 -57.53 14.70 -28.08
N SER A 152 -57.72 14.95 -29.37
CA SER A 152 -57.98 13.91 -30.35
C SER A 152 -57.06 14.05 -31.54
N LEU A 153 -56.59 12.91 -32.05
CA LEU A 153 -55.95 12.80 -33.34
C LEU A 153 -57.04 12.60 -34.39
N VAL A 154 -57.19 13.55 -35.30
CA VAL A 154 -58.12 13.42 -36.43
C VAL A 154 -57.32 13.16 -37.69
N MET A 155 -57.72 12.15 -38.47
CA MET A 155 -57.18 11.89 -39.80
C MET A 155 -58.32 11.92 -40.81
N GLY A 156 -58.12 12.55 -41.96
CA GLY A 156 -59.17 12.71 -42.95
C GLY A 156 -58.64 12.71 -44.37
N ARG A 157 -59.50 12.31 -45.30
CA ARG A 157 -59.25 12.23 -46.73
C ARG A 157 -60.57 12.39 -47.46
N ASP A 158 -60.58 13.07 -48.60
CA ASP A 158 -61.72 13.18 -49.52
C ASP A 158 -63.09 13.49 -48.86
N GLY A 159 -63.11 14.35 -47.84
CA GLY A 159 -64.33 14.77 -47.15
C GLY A 159 -64.85 13.82 -46.05
N PHE A 160 -64.08 12.79 -45.69
CA PHE A 160 -64.37 11.93 -44.54
C PHE A 160 -63.19 11.88 -43.55
N TYR A 161 -63.50 11.60 -42.29
CA TYR A 161 -62.51 11.60 -41.20
C TYR A 161 -62.72 10.42 -40.26
N ILE A 162 -61.65 10.13 -39.52
CA ILE A 162 -61.66 9.34 -38.29
C ILE A 162 -61.01 10.15 -37.17
N ALA A 163 -61.42 9.87 -35.94
CA ALA A 163 -60.83 10.42 -34.73
C ALA A 163 -60.39 9.28 -33.81
N ALA A 164 -59.20 9.42 -33.22
CA ALA A 164 -58.61 8.48 -32.30
C ALA A 164 -58.05 9.20 -31.06
N ASP A 165 -57.85 8.45 -29.98
CA ASP A 165 -57.14 8.96 -28.80
C ASP A 165 -55.61 8.92 -29.08
N PRO A 166 -54.90 10.06 -29.03
CA PRO A 166 -53.45 10.05 -29.23
C PRO A 166 -52.72 9.22 -28.18
N SER A 167 -53.27 8.99 -26.97
CA SER A 167 -52.61 8.19 -25.93
C SER A 167 -52.29 6.77 -26.39
N LEU A 168 -53.04 6.21 -27.35
CA LEU A 168 -52.86 4.86 -27.88
C LEU A 168 -51.42 4.60 -28.36
N TYR A 169 -50.75 5.63 -28.88
CA TYR A 169 -49.36 5.57 -29.37
C TYR A 169 -48.34 5.28 -28.26
N VAL A 170 -48.63 5.66 -27.02
CA VAL A 170 -47.72 5.53 -25.87
C VAL A 170 -48.26 4.58 -24.79
N ASP A 171 -49.55 4.27 -24.80
CA ASP A 171 -50.19 3.35 -23.87
C ASP A 171 -49.66 1.91 -24.05
N GLY A 172 -49.34 1.25 -22.94
CA GLY A 172 -48.86 -0.14 -22.93
C GLY A 172 -47.39 -0.32 -23.31
N ILE A 173 -46.62 0.78 -23.44
CA ILE A 173 -45.16 0.69 -23.50
C ILE A 173 -44.66 0.38 -22.09
N ASP A 174 -44.06 -0.80 -21.91
CA ASP A 174 -43.59 -1.30 -20.63
C ASP A 174 -42.50 -0.38 -20.04
N THR A 175 -42.89 0.35 -18.98
CA THR A 175 -42.00 1.24 -18.23
C THR A 175 -41.01 0.47 -17.35
N ASP A 176 -41.11 -0.86 -17.22
CA ASP A 176 -40.14 -1.64 -16.44
C ASP A 176 -38.78 -1.72 -17.15
N ILE A 177 -38.75 -1.54 -18.48
CA ILE A 177 -37.52 -1.51 -19.28
C ILE A 177 -36.79 -0.17 -19.13
N ALA A 178 -37.54 0.90 -18.86
CA ALA A 178 -37.04 2.25 -18.60
C ALA A 178 -37.88 2.90 -17.48
N PRO A 179 -37.62 2.58 -16.20
CA PRO A 179 -38.33 3.20 -15.09
C PRO A 179 -38.10 4.71 -15.19
N GLU A 180 -39.19 5.49 -15.21
CA GLU A 180 -39.20 6.95 -15.42
C GLU A 180 -38.87 7.43 -16.85
N GLY A 181 -38.83 6.53 -17.83
CA GLY A 181 -38.67 6.87 -19.24
C GLY A 181 -39.85 7.68 -19.79
N ARG A 182 -39.57 8.84 -20.36
CA ARG A 182 -40.57 9.64 -21.11
C ARG A 182 -40.50 9.23 -22.57
N VAL A 183 -41.63 8.80 -23.13
CA VAL A 183 -41.77 8.41 -24.53
C VAL A 183 -42.64 9.44 -25.25
N ALA A 184 -42.18 9.92 -26.39
CA ALA A 184 -42.93 10.83 -27.24
C ALA A 184 -42.88 10.38 -28.70
N VAL A 185 -44.03 10.39 -29.37
CA VAL A 185 -44.17 10.14 -30.80
C VAL A 185 -44.39 11.47 -31.50
N ILE A 186 -43.62 11.74 -32.55
CA ILE A 186 -43.69 12.99 -33.31
C ILE A 186 -43.97 12.71 -34.78
N ASN A 187 -44.68 13.64 -35.43
CA ASN A 187 -44.69 13.73 -36.88
C ASN A 187 -43.47 14.55 -37.33
N THR A 188 -42.60 13.96 -38.14
CA THR A 188 -41.32 14.55 -38.55
C THR A 188 -41.48 15.68 -39.55
N GLU A 189 -42.51 15.63 -40.40
CA GLU A 189 -42.82 16.66 -41.39
C GLU A 189 -43.59 17.83 -40.77
N ALA A 190 -44.59 17.52 -39.94
CA ALA A 190 -45.37 18.52 -39.21
C ALA A 190 -44.58 19.21 -38.09
N ARG A 191 -43.47 18.58 -37.65
CA ARG A 191 -42.67 18.97 -36.47
C ARG A 191 -43.55 19.17 -35.23
N ARG A 192 -44.47 18.24 -34.99
CA ARG A 192 -45.38 18.25 -33.85
C ARG A 192 -45.38 16.92 -33.13
N VAL A 193 -45.61 16.98 -31.82
CA VAL A 193 -45.83 15.79 -30.98
C VAL A 193 -47.25 15.29 -31.25
N ILE A 194 -47.35 14.01 -31.62
CA ILE A 194 -48.62 13.29 -31.80
C ILE A 194 -49.13 12.83 -30.43
N ALA A 195 -48.23 12.25 -29.63
CA ALA A 195 -48.54 11.68 -28.33
C ALA A 195 -47.29 11.66 -27.44
N GLY A 196 -47.48 11.68 -26.13
CA GLY A 196 -46.40 11.54 -25.17
C GLY A 196 -46.90 11.01 -23.84
N THR A 197 -46.02 10.32 -23.10
CA THR A 197 -46.29 9.91 -21.72
C THR A 197 -46.54 11.14 -20.84
N PRO A 198 -47.24 11.03 -19.69
CA PRO A 198 -47.39 12.14 -18.75
C PRO A 198 -46.03 12.76 -18.40
N SER A 199 -45.97 14.10 -18.24
CA SER A 199 -44.74 14.89 -18.02
C SER A 199 -43.80 15.11 -19.22
N THR A 200 -44.24 14.78 -20.44
CA THR A 200 -43.51 15.10 -21.68
C THR A 200 -43.64 16.58 -22.02
N ASP A 201 -42.51 17.30 -22.13
CA ASP A 201 -42.46 18.65 -22.70
C ASP A 201 -42.26 18.57 -24.22
N ALA A 202 -43.25 19.04 -24.97
CA ALA A 202 -43.23 19.01 -26.43
C ALA A 202 -42.09 19.83 -27.03
N ALA A 203 -41.73 20.97 -26.43
CA ALA A 203 -40.64 21.82 -26.92
C ALA A 203 -39.29 21.12 -26.74
N ALA A 204 -39.07 20.49 -25.59
CA ALA A 204 -37.86 19.72 -25.32
C ALA A 204 -37.71 18.52 -26.27
N VAL A 205 -38.79 17.78 -26.54
CA VAL A 205 -38.78 16.64 -27.47
C VAL A 205 -38.43 17.07 -28.90
N LEU A 206 -39.01 18.17 -29.38
CA LEU A 206 -38.74 18.68 -30.72
C LEU A 206 -37.32 19.24 -30.85
N ALA A 207 -36.77 19.83 -29.78
CA ALA A 207 -35.38 20.27 -29.74
C ALA A 207 -34.40 19.09 -29.86
N VAL A 208 -34.68 17.98 -29.17
CA VAL A 208 -33.91 16.73 -29.30
C VAL A 208 -33.87 16.24 -30.73
N TYR A 209 -35.04 16.14 -31.37
CA TYR A 209 -35.13 15.62 -32.73
C TYR A 209 -34.44 16.53 -33.75
N SER A 210 -34.64 17.86 -33.65
CA SER A 210 -34.16 18.82 -34.65
C SER A 210 -32.68 19.18 -34.52
N GLN A 211 -32.17 19.26 -33.29
CA GLN A 211 -30.80 19.73 -33.03
C GLN A 211 -29.86 18.62 -32.61
N ASN A 212 -30.38 17.40 -32.38
CA ASN A 212 -29.63 16.27 -31.83
C ASN A 212 -28.94 16.60 -30.49
N LEU A 213 -29.49 17.56 -29.74
CA LEU A 213 -29.03 17.93 -28.40
C LEU A 213 -29.90 17.23 -27.35
N PRO A 214 -29.31 16.45 -26.41
CA PRO A 214 -30.05 15.97 -25.26
C PRO A 214 -30.50 17.16 -24.39
N PRO A 215 -31.72 17.15 -23.82
CA PRO A 215 -32.19 18.22 -22.95
C PRO A 215 -31.28 18.35 -21.71
N PRO A 216 -31.15 19.56 -21.13
CA PRO A 216 -30.30 19.78 -19.96
C PRO A 216 -30.68 18.91 -18.76
N ASP A 217 -31.94 18.46 -18.67
CA ASP A 217 -32.47 17.66 -17.56
C ASP A 217 -32.48 16.15 -17.82
N CYS A 218 -31.94 15.68 -18.95
CA CYS A 218 -31.92 14.26 -19.31
C CYS A 218 -30.55 13.59 -19.08
N ALA A 219 -30.58 12.34 -18.62
CA ALA A 219 -29.40 11.50 -18.46
C ALA A 219 -28.99 10.83 -19.77
N ALA A 220 -29.98 10.31 -20.51
CA ALA A 220 -29.80 9.66 -21.80
C ALA A 220 -31.05 9.82 -22.65
N VAL A 221 -30.85 9.74 -23.98
CA VAL A 221 -31.90 9.91 -24.98
C VAL A 221 -31.66 8.90 -26.11
N ALA A 222 -32.73 8.30 -26.62
CA ALA A 222 -32.72 7.49 -27.83
C ALA A 222 -33.78 8.04 -28.81
N VAL A 223 -33.40 8.15 -30.08
CA VAL A 223 -34.28 8.59 -31.16
C VAL A 223 -34.36 7.49 -32.21
N ARG A 224 -35.57 7.20 -32.69
CA ARG A 224 -35.85 6.27 -33.78
C ARG A 224 -36.80 6.91 -34.77
N GLN A 225 -36.51 6.78 -36.06
CA GLN A 225 -37.32 7.34 -37.12
C GLN A 225 -37.82 6.22 -38.03
N SER A 226 -39.09 6.32 -38.43
CA SER A 226 -39.68 5.41 -39.40
C SER A 226 -39.07 5.61 -40.78
N ALA A 227 -38.82 4.52 -41.48
CA ALA A 227 -38.38 4.55 -42.88
C ALA A 227 -39.56 4.71 -43.87
N SER A 228 -40.80 4.48 -43.43
CA SER A 228 -41.99 4.37 -44.30
C SER A 228 -43.06 5.42 -44.02
N MET A 229 -43.03 6.06 -42.85
CA MET A 229 -44.00 7.05 -42.41
C MET A 229 -43.27 8.30 -41.87
N PRO A 230 -43.90 9.48 -41.86
CA PRO A 230 -43.32 10.69 -41.28
C PRO A 230 -43.41 10.67 -39.74
N LEU A 231 -42.89 9.61 -39.13
CA LEU A 231 -42.96 9.34 -37.70
C LEU A 231 -41.56 9.20 -37.11
N ALA A 232 -41.37 9.75 -35.92
CA ALA A 232 -40.22 9.44 -35.09
C ALA A 232 -40.64 9.30 -33.62
N VAL A 233 -39.85 8.54 -32.88
CA VAL A 233 -40.01 8.33 -31.44
C VAL A 233 -38.78 8.84 -30.73
N VAL A 234 -39.03 9.60 -29.66
CA VAL A 234 -38.01 10.10 -28.74
C VAL A 234 -38.26 9.49 -27.38
N VAL A 235 -37.28 8.76 -26.86
CA VAL A 235 -37.30 8.19 -25.50
C VAL A 235 -36.21 8.87 -24.69
N SER A 236 -36.55 9.38 -23.51
CA SER A 236 -35.61 10.09 -22.65
C SER A 236 -35.75 9.68 -21.19
N THR A 237 -34.65 9.73 -20.43
CA THR A 237 -34.66 9.50 -18.97
C THR A 237 -34.18 10.74 -18.22
N PRO A 238 -34.79 11.08 -17.07
CA PRO A 238 -34.35 12.22 -16.25
C PRO A 238 -32.96 12.00 -15.63
N ARG A 239 -32.26 13.09 -15.30
CA ARG A 239 -30.97 13.03 -14.58
C ARG A 239 -31.15 12.57 -13.14
N GLU A 240 -30.49 11.45 -12.79
CA GLU A 240 -30.44 10.97 -11.40
C GLU A 240 -29.64 11.91 -10.48
N SER A 241 -30.07 11.97 -9.22
CA SER A 241 -29.38 12.73 -8.18
C SER A 241 -28.04 12.09 -7.78
N TRP A 242 -27.05 12.92 -7.40
CA TRP A 242 -25.70 12.48 -7.03
C TRP A 242 -25.68 11.40 -5.91
N ARG A 243 -26.69 11.36 -5.04
CA ARG A 243 -26.82 10.38 -3.95
C ARG A 243 -27.03 8.95 -4.44
N GLN A 244 -27.71 8.78 -5.57
CA GLN A 244 -27.99 7.46 -6.15
C GLN A 244 -26.73 6.90 -6.82
N ARG A 245 -25.93 7.79 -7.43
CA ARG A 245 -24.61 7.47 -8.01
C ARG A 245 -23.59 6.99 -6.97
N LEU A 246 -23.63 7.50 -5.74
CA LEU A 246 -22.76 6.99 -4.66
C LEU A 246 -23.11 5.57 -4.22
N ARG A 247 -24.36 5.13 -4.41
CA ARG A 247 -24.77 3.76 -4.08
C ARG A 247 -24.35 2.75 -5.15
N THR A 248 -24.21 3.17 -6.41
CA THR A 248 -23.75 2.31 -7.52
C THR A 248 -22.24 2.27 -7.67
N LEU A 249 -21.49 3.03 -6.85
CA LEU A 249 -20.03 2.93 -6.82
C LEU A 249 -19.62 1.50 -6.41
N PRO A 250 -18.72 0.85 -7.18
CA PRO A 250 -18.39 -0.53 -6.93
C PRO A 250 -17.37 -0.60 -5.79
N TRP A 251 -17.88 -0.59 -4.56
CA TRP A 251 -17.11 -0.63 -3.31
C TRP A 251 -16.01 -1.70 -3.29
N GLY A 252 -16.22 -2.82 -4.01
CA GLY A 252 -15.22 -3.88 -4.17
C GLY A 252 -13.87 -3.42 -4.75
N TRP A 253 -13.85 -2.47 -5.69
CA TRP A 253 -12.59 -1.95 -6.25
C TRP A 253 -11.85 -1.07 -5.25
N LEU A 254 -12.59 -0.32 -4.43
CA LEU A 254 -12.02 0.54 -3.40
C LEU A 254 -11.43 -0.30 -2.26
N PHE A 255 -12.16 -1.30 -1.76
CA PHE A 255 -11.65 -2.22 -0.75
C PHE A 255 -10.50 -3.08 -1.27
N GLY A 256 -10.57 -3.55 -2.52
CA GLY A 256 -9.48 -4.28 -3.17
C GLY A 256 -8.20 -3.46 -3.28
N GLY A 257 -8.30 -2.19 -3.70
CA GLY A 257 -7.15 -1.28 -3.77
C GLY A 257 -6.49 -1.04 -2.41
N VAL A 258 -7.29 -0.83 -1.36
CA VAL A 258 -6.80 -0.65 0.01
C VAL A 258 -6.09 -1.92 0.53
N ALA A 259 -6.67 -3.10 0.32
CA ALA A 259 -6.09 -4.36 0.78
C ALA A 259 -4.73 -4.64 0.13
N VAL A 260 -4.61 -4.44 -1.19
CA VAL A 260 -3.35 -4.60 -1.92
C VAL A 260 -2.31 -3.59 -1.44
N GLY A 261 -2.71 -2.33 -1.26
CA GLY A 261 -1.83 -1.28 -0.73
C GLY A 261 -1.26 -1.62 0.65
N LEU A 262 -2.10 -2.12 1.57
CA LEU A 262 -1.68 -2.56 2.90
C LEU A 262 -0.73 -3.76 2.84
N ALA A 263 -0.99 -4.75 1.99
CA ALA A 263 -0.13 -5.92 1.83
C ALA A 263 1.28 -5.54 1.35
N CYS A 264 1.38 -4.66 0.35
CA CYS A 264 2.66 -4.14 -0.14
C CYS A 264 3.41 -3.33 0.92
N ALA A 265 2.72 -2.50 1.70
CA ALA A 265 3.31 -1.73 2.80
C ALA A 265 3.87 -2.65 3.90
N CYS A 266 3.10 -3.67 4.31
CA CYS A 266 3.55 -4.67 5.28
C CYS A 266 4.78 -5.44 4.78
N TRP A 267 4.79 -5.85 3.50
CA TRP A 267 5.93 -6.56 2.91
C TRP A 267 7.19 -5.69 2.86
N ALA A 268 7.06 -4.43 2.44
CA ALA A 268 8.17 -3.48 2.43
C ALA A 268 8.70 -3.18 3.85
N ALA A 269 7.80 -2.95 4.81
CA ALA A 269 8.17 -2.74 6.21
C ALA A 269 8.90 -3.95 6.79
N TYR A 270 8.40 -5.16 6.54
CA TYR A 270 9.05 -6.40 6.96
C TYR A 270 10.48 -6.51 6.42
N PHE A 271 10.69 -6.22 5.14
CA PHE A 271 12.00 -6.34 4.49
C PHE A 271 12.99 -5.27 4.97
N VAL A 272 12.53 -4.04 5.18
CA VAL A 272 13.34 -2.93 5.69
C VAL A 272 13.72 -3.15 7.15
N VAL A 273 12.78 -3.57 8.00
CA VAL A 273 13.06 -3.83 9.43
C VAL A 273 14.04 -5.00 9.60
N ARG A 274 13.93 -6.06 8.79
CA ARG A 274 14.89 -7.18 8.82
C ARG A 274 16.33 -6.76 8.54
N ARG A 275 16.52 -5.89 7.54
CA ARG A 275 17.85 -5.33 7.18
C ARG A 275 18.43 -4.40 8.26
N ILE A 276 17.58 -3.85 9.13
CA ILE A 276 17.99 -2.93 10.20
C ILE A 276 18.14 -3.66 11.54
N SER A 277 17.76 -4.94 11.65
CA SER A 277 17.92 -5.68 12.90
C SER A 277 19.39 -5.69 13.36
N PRO A 278 19.69 -5.33 14.63
CA PRO A 278 21.06 -5.28 15.13
C PRO A 278 21.83 -6.59 14.90
N ARG A 279 21.16 -7.74 15.07
CA ARG A 279 21.73 -9.08 14.79
C ARG A 279 22.10 -9.27 13.31
N GLY A 280 21.24 -8.82 12.40
CA GLY A 280 21.51 -8.90 10.96
C GLY A 280 22.70 -8.04 10.54
N GLN A 281 22.85 -6.85 11.13
CA GLN A 281 24.01 -5.98 10.91
C GLN A 281 25.30 -6.63 11.43
N LEU A 282 25.26 -7.24 12.63
CA LEU A 282 26.43 -7.89 13.22
C LEU A 282 26.85 -9.14 12.45
N SER A 283 25.89 -9.96 11.98
CA SER A 283 26.17 -11.12 11.14
C SER A 283 26.79 -10.71 9.79
N ASP A 284 26.32 -9.63 9.16
CA ASP A 284 26.93 -9.11 7.93
C ASP A 284 28.33 -8.52 8.20
N ALA A 285 28.55 -7.91 9.37
CA ALA A 285 29.85 -7.39 9.80
C ALA A 285 30.90 -8.50 9.95
N VAL A 286 30.54 -9.64 10.57
CA VAL A 286 31.41 -10.83 10.66
C VAL A 286 31.75 -11.32 9.25
N ARG A 287 30.74 -11.52 8.39
CA ARG A 287 30.95 -11.96 7.00
C ARG A 287 31.83 -11.03 6.16
N ARG A 288 31.89 -9.74 6.50
CA ARG A 288 32.66 -8.72 5.78
C ARG A 288 33.97 -8.34 6.46
N HIS A 289 34.39 -9.04 7.52
CA HIS A 289 35.60 -8.74 8.29
C HIS A 289 35.69 -7.25 8.71
N GLN A 290 34.61 -6.72 9.29
CA GLN A 290 34.53 -5.32 9.73
C GLN A 290 35.08 -5.07 11.15
N PHE A 291 35.62 -6.09 11.80
CA PHE A 291 36.23 -5.96 13.11
C PHE A 291 37.72 -5.63 12.92
N ILE A 292 38.16 -4.58 13.62
CA ILE A 292 39.56 -4.16 13.66
C ILE A 292 40.06 -4.32 15.10
N VAL A 293 41.37 -4.43 15.28
CA VAL A 293 42.00 -4.58 16.59
C VAL A 293 42.75 -3.30 16.93
N ALA A 294 42.58 -2.83 18.17
CA ALA A 294 43.43 -1.81 18.76
C ALA A 294 44.24 -2.45 19.90
N TYR A 295 45.49 -2.04 20.08
CA TYR A 295 46.42 -2.65 21.01
C TYR A 295 46.68 -1.70 22.17
N GLN A 296 46.24 -2.07 23.37
CA GLN A 296 46.50 -1.27 24.57
C GLN A 296 47.80 -1.74 25.21
N PRO A 297 48.85 -0.89 25.33
CA PRO A 297 50.12 -1.32 25.90
C PRO A 297 50.00 -1.74 27.35
N ILE A 298 50.66 -2.85 27.69
CA ILE A 298 50.85 -3.33 29.06
C ILE A 298 52.31 -3.09 29.43
N VAL A 299 52.52 -2.38 30.53
CA VAL A 299 53.86 -1.96 30.99
C VAL A 299 54.21 -2.63 32.30
N ASP A 300 55.50 -2.92 32.48
CA ASP A 300 56.07 -3.27 33.76
C ASP A 300 56.17 -2.01 34.64
N LEU A 301 55.54 -2.02 35.81
CA LEU A 301 55.43 -0.83 36.66
C LEU A 301 56.77 -0.44 37.31
N ALA A 302 57.71 -1.39 37.44
CA ALA A 302 59.03 -1.13 38.01
C ALA A 302 59.95 -0.45 36.99
N THR A 303 60.00 -0.98 35.78
CA THR A 303 60.93 -0.55 34.71
C THR A 303 60.33 0.45 33.74
N ARG A 304 58.99 0.61 33.72
CA ARG A 304 58.23 1.39 32.74
C ARG A 304 58.36 0.90 31.29
N ARG A 305 58.93 -0.28 31.08
CA ARG A 305 59.03 -0.89 29.75
C ARG A 305 57.71 -1.50 29.34
N CYS A 306 57.34 -1.33 28.07
CA CYS A 306 56.26 -2.09 27.46
C CYS A 306 56.67 -3.57 27.37
N VAL A 307 55.83 -4.47 27.87
CA VAL A 307 56.05 -5.93 27.86
C VAL A 307 55.03 -6.68 26.99
N GLY A 308 53.96 -6.02 26.59
CA GLY A 308 52.93 -6.63 25.76
C GLY A 308 51.80 -5.67 25.42
N ALA A 309 50.72 -6.21 24.88
CA ALA A 309 49.49 -5.46 24.65
C ALA A 309 48.24 -6.31 24.88
N GLU A 310 47.15 -5.66 25.24
CA GLU A 310 45.82 -6.24 25.15
C GLU A 310 45.21 -5.95 23.76
N ALA A 311 44.76 -6.99 23.07
CA ALA A 311 44.06 -6.90 21.79
C ALA A 311 42.57 -6.57 22.04
N LEU A 312 42.21 -5.32 21.77
CA LEU A 312 40.88 -4.79 21.99
C LEU A 312 40.13 -4.69 20.66
N VAL A 313 39.12 -5.55 20.49
CA VAL A 313 38.27 -5.53 19.30
C VAL A 313 37.49 -4.22 19.19
N ARG A 314 37.31 -3.76 17.96
CA ARG A 314 36.54 -2.56 17.60
C ARG A 314 35.73 -2.89 16.35
N TRP A 315 34.45 -2.52 16.33
CA TRP A 315 33.64 -2.72 15.14
C TRP A 315 33.67 -1.46 14.27
N LYS A 316 34.28 -1.55 13.09
CA LYS A 316 34.29 -0.49 12.09
C LYS A 316 32.99 -0.56 11.28
N HIS A 317 31.99 0.17 11.77
CA HIS A 317 30.68 0.25 11.13
C HIS A 317 30.55 1.56 10.35
N HIS A 318 30.66 1.46 9.02
CA HIS A 318 30.78 2.63 8.12
C HIS A 318 31.99 3.49 8.52
N ASP A 319 31.81 4.79 8.74
CA ASP A 319 32.87 5.72 9.16
C ASP A 319 32.95 5.89 10.69
N ARG A 320 32.34 4.96 11.47
CA ARG A 320 32.33 5.02 12.94
C ARG A 320 32.95 3.77 13.54
N ILE A 321 33.67 3.98 14.63
CA ILE A 321 34.17 2.91 15.48
C ILE A 321 33.19 2.69 16.63
N VAL A 322 32.65 1.48 16.73
CA VAL A 322 31.74 1.06 17.80
C VAL A 322 32.55 0.27 18.84
N ARG A 323 32.40 0.63 20.11
CA ARG A 323 33.09 0.00 21.25
C ARG A 323 32.49 -1.37 21.58
N PRO A 324 33.30 -2.31 22.11
CA PRO A 324 32.87 -3.65 22.53
C PRO A 324 31.57 -3.70 23.32
N ASP A 325 31.40 -2.83 24.32
CA ASP A 325 30.24 -2.80 25.21
C ASP A 325 28.90 -2.70 24.49
N HIS A 326 28.90 -2.15 23.26
CA HIS A 326 27.70 -1.98 22.45
C HIS A 326 27.35 -3.21 21.59
N PHE A 327 28.31 -4.08 21.27
CA PHE A 327 28.09 -5.18 20.34
C PHE A 327 28.46 -6.57 20.88
N ILE A 328 29.34 -6.68 21.88
CA ILE A 328 29.71 -7.98 22.49
C ILE A 328 28.49 -8.68 23.11
N PRO A 329 27.64 -8.02 23.92
CA PRO A 329 26.45 -8.70 24.45
C PRO A 329 25.52 -9.21 23.34
N LEU A 330 25.43 -8.47 22.23
CA LEU A 330 24.64 -8.88 21.07
C LEU A 330 25.28 -10.05 20.31
N ALA A 331 26.61 -10.08 20.23
CA ALA A 331 27.38 -11.15 19.62
C ALA A 331 27.22 -12.46 20.39
N GLU A 332 27.30 -12.41 21.72
CA GLU A 332 27.12 -13.56 22.62
C GLU A 332 25.72 -14.14 22.47
N HIS A 333 24.68 -13.32 22.64
CA HIS A 333 23.28 -13.76 22.46
C HIS A 333 22.96 -14.22 21.03
N GLY A 334 23.76 -13.79 20.05
CA GLY A 334 23.62 -14.15 18.64
C GLY A 334 24.43 -15.36 18.21
N GLY A 335 25.27 -15.93 19.09
CA GLY A 335 26.21 -17.00 18.73
C GLY A 335 27.29 -16.58 17.74
N LEU A 336 27.59 -15.28 17.65
CA LEU A 336 28.58 -14.70 16.73
C LEU A 336 29.93 -14.41 17.40
N ILE A 337 30.00 -14.45 18.74
CA ILE A 337 31.19 -14.02 19.48
C ILE A 337 32.42 -14.87 19.14
N GLN A 338 32.29 -16.19 19.04
CA GLN A 338 33.39 -17.09 18.70
C GLN A 338 34.02 -16.75 17.34
N ALA A 339 33.19 -16.42 16.35
CA ALA A 339 33.67 -16.02 15.02
C ALA A 339 34.36 -14.64 15.04
N ILE A 340 33.97 -13.75 15.95
CA ILE A 340 34.68 -12.47 16.16
C ILE A 340 36.03 -12.74 16.82
N THR A 341 36.08 -13.60 17.83
CA THR A 341 37.33 -14.01 18.50
C THR A 341 38.33 -14.59 17.50
N ASP A 342 37.89 -15.47 16.60
CA ASP A 342 38.73 -16.05 15.55
C ASP A 342 39.29 -14.95 14.63
N GLN A 343 38.46 -13.98 14.21
CA GLN A 343 38.91 -12.84 13.41
C GLN A 343 39.90 -11.94 14.15
N VAL A 344 39.74 -11.75 15.46
CA VAL A 344 40.68 -11.00 16.29
C VAL A 344 42.03 -11.71 16.28
N LEU A 345 42.06 -13.04 16.50
CA LEU A 345 43.30 -13.82 16.45
C LEU A 345 43.98 -13.69 15.09
N ASP A 346 43.24 -13.89 13.99
CA ASP A 346 43.78 -13.75 12.63
C ASP A 346 44.39 -12.35 12.42
N THR A 347 43.71 -11.31 12.89
CA THR A 347 44.18 -9.92 12.77
C THR A 347 45.43 -9.68 13.61
N VAL A 348 45.48 -10.17 14.85
CA VAL A 348 46.65 -10.05 15.73
C VAL A 348 47.87 -10.72 15.11
N LEU A 349 47.72 -11.94 14.59
CA LEU A 349 48.81 -12.67 13.96
C LEU A 349 49.25 -12.02 12.66
N LEU A 350 48.32 -11.49 11.88
CA LEU A 350 48.62 -10.75 10.65
C LEU A 350 49.38 -9.44 10.92
N GLU A 351 48.95 -8.68 11.93
CA GLU A 351 49.49 -7.34 12.20
C GLU A 351 50.76 -7.37 13.06
N LEU A 352 50.85 -8.29 14.02
CA LEU A 352 51.95 -8.34 15.01
C LEU A 352 52.80 -9.61 14.94
N GLY A 353 52.49 -10.59 14.08
CA GLY A 353 53.22 -11.86 14.01
C GLY A 353 54.73 -11.68 13.80
N ASP A 354 55.14 -10.82 12.86
CA ASP A 354 56.54 -10.49 12.60
C ASP A 354 57.24 -9.89 13.82
N PHE A 355 56.54 -8.96 14.51
CA PHE A 355 57.04 -8.31 15.71
C PHE A 355 57.23 -9.33 16.85
N LEU A 356 56.25 -10.21 17.07
CA LEU A 356 56.32 -11.24 18.11
C LEU A 356 57.41 -12.26 17.82
N ARG A 357 57.60 -12.68 16.57
CA ARG A 357 58.72 -13.58 16.21
C ARG A 357 60.08 -12.97 16.45
N HIS A 358 60.21 -11.67 16.24
CA HIS A 358 61.48 -10.97 16.42
C HIS A 358 61.76 -10.65 17.90
N TYR A 359 60.73 -10.27 18.66
CA TYR A 359 60.84 -9.95 20.08
C TYR A 359 60.09 -10.96 20.93
N ASP A 360 60.89 -11.90 21.40
CA ASP A 360 60.45 -13.11 22.04
C ASP A 360 59.89 -12.84 23.47
N ASP A 361 60.26 -11.70 24.06
CA ASP A 361 59.82 -11.22 25.37
C ASP A 361 58.47 -10.47 25.36
N TYR A 362 57.86 -10.24 24.19
CA TYR A 362 56.53 -9.62 24.08
C TYR A 362 55.41 -10.64 23.98
N TYR A 363 54.26 -10.24 24.50
CA TYR A 363 53.01 -10.98 24.37
C TYR A 363 51.85 -10.09 23.93
N VAL A 364 50.79 -10.72 23.42
CA VAL A 364 49.49 -10.12 23.18
C VAL A 364 48.43 -10.93 23.93
N SER A 365 47.61 -10.25 24.72
CA SER A 365 46.43 -10.84 25.35
C SER A 365 45.23 -10.80 24.41
N VAL A 366 44.49 -11.90 24.31
CA VAL A 366 43.24 -12.02 23.54
C VAL A 366 42.10 -12.35 24.50
N ASN A 367 41.03 -11.56 24.41
CA ASN A 367 39.82 -11.72 25.21
C ASN A 367 38.96 -12.88 24.70
N LEU A 368 38.58 -13.78 25.61
CA LEU A 368 37.69 -14.92 25.36
C LEU A 368 36.34 -14.76 26.06
N SER A 369 35.31 -15.19 25.35
CA SER A 369 33.95 -15.24 25.88
C SER A 369 33.70 -16.50 26.72
N ALA A 370 32.61 -16.49 27.50
CA ALA A 370 32.16 -17.69 28.21
C ALA A 370 31.97 -18.90 27.26
N SER A 371 31.49 -18.66 26.04
CA SER A 371 31.31 -19.72 25.04
C SER A 371 32.62 -20.30 24.50
N ASP A 372 33.72 -19.55 24.55
CA ASP A 372 35.04 -20.04 24.16
C ASP A 372 35.69 -20.89 25.26
N LEU A 373 35.29 -20.69 26.52
CA LEU A 373 35.83 -21.44 27.67
C LEU A 373 35.05 -22.70 28.05
N THR A 374 33.94 -23.00 27.37
CA THR A 374 33.19 -24.25 27.57
C THR A 374 33.60 -25.37 26.61
N THR A 375 34.44 -25.08 25.61
CA THR A 375 34.87 -26.05 24.59
C THR A 375 36.34 -25.84 24.22
N HIS A 376 37.01 -26.87 23.71
CA HIS A 376 38.40 -26.79 23.23
C HIS A 376 38.54 -26.09 21.85
N ARG A 377 37.44 -25.64 21.26
CA ARG A 377 37.36 -25.10 19.90
C ARG A 377 38.39 -24.00 19.63
N PHE A 378 38.52 -23.03 20.55
CA PHE A 378 39.44 -21.92 20.31
C PHE A 378 40.91 -22.38 20.34
N LEU A 379 41.26 -23.36 21.19
CA LEU A 379 42.60 -23.93 21.21
C LEU A 379 42.91 -24.69 19.90
N ASP A 380 41.93 -25.38 19.33
CA ASP A 380 42.04 -26.07 18.03
C ASP A 380 42.26 -25.10 16.86
N VAL A 381 41.79 -23.85 16.98
CA VAL A 381 42.05 -22.78 16.01
C VAL A 381 43.39 -22.10 16.29
N LEU A 382 43.68 -21.81 17.55
CA LEU A 382 44.87 -21.07 18.00
C LEU A 382 46.17 -21.81 17.70
N GLY A 383 46.26 -23.09 18.07
CA GLY A 383 47.48 -23.88 17.93
C GLY A 383 48.04 -23.90 16.49
N PRO A 384 47.24 -24.32 15.49
CA PRO A 384 47.67 -24.28 14.10
C PRO A 384 48.00 -22.86 13.60
N ALA A 385 47.24 -21.84 14.03
CA ALA A 385 47.45 -20.48 13.57
C ALA A 385 48.80 -19.89 14.04
N ILE A 386 49.16 -20.09 15.32
CA ILE A 386 50.44 -19.62 15.85
C ILE A 386 51.62 -20.42 15.30
N GLU A 387 51.45 -21.73 15.08
CA GLU A 387 52.48 -22.60 14.51
C GLU A 387 52.81 -22.19 13.07
N GLN A 388 51.78 -21.95 12.25
CA GLN A 388 51.95 -21.45 10.88
C GLN A 388 52.67 -20.10 10.83
N GLN A 389 52.43 -19.25 11.83
CA GLN A 389 53.03 -17.91 11.93
C GLN A 389 54.34 -17.90 12.73
N GLY A 390 54.84 -19.04 13.21
CA GLY A 390 56.05 -19.14 14.02
C GLY A 390 56.02 -18.36 15.34
N VAL A 391 54.84 -18.00 15.84
CA VAL A 391 54.67 -17.29 17.12
C VAL A 391 54.70 -18.31 18.25
N ARG A 392 55.44 -18.02 19.33
CA ARG A 392 55.55 -18.97 20.45
C ARG A 392 54.27 -18.94 21.30
N PRO A 393 53.82 -20.08 21.83
CA PRO A 393 52.59 -20.14 22.63
C PRO A 393 52.54 -19.13 23.79
N GLN A 394 53.67 -18.88 24.45
CA GLN A 394 53.78 -17.96 25.59
C GLN A 394 53.50 -16.49 25.22
N GLN A 395 53.55 -16.17 23.93
CA GLN A 395 53.33 -14.82 23.41
C GLN A 395 51.85 -14.52 23.15
N ILE A 396 50.98 -15.53 23.14
CA ILE A 396 49.53 -15.31 23.12
C ILE A 396 48.98 -15.66 24.49
N ARG A 397 48.48 -14.66 25.20
CA ARG A 397 47.85 -14.81 26.51
C ARG A 397 46.34 -14.77 26.36
N ILE A 398 45.65 -15.47 27.24
CA ILE A 398 44.20 -15.58 27.23
C ILE A 398 43.64 -14.76 28.38
N GLU A 399 42.69 -13.89 28.08
CA GLU A 399 41.94 -13.12 29.08
C GLU A 399 40.50 -13.58 29.11
N ALA A 400 39.97 -13.82 30.32
CA ALA A 400 38.64 -14.34 30.51
C ALA A 400 37.95 -13.60 31.65
N THR A 401 36.75 -13.07 31.38
CA THR A 401 35.93 -12.41 32.42
C THR A 401 35.46 -13.41 33.49
N GLU A 402 35.21 -12.95 34.72
CA GLU A 402 34.66 -13.78 35.81
C GLU A 402 33.41 -14.60 35.41
N ARG A 403 32.55 -14.05 34.55
CA ARG A 403 31.30 -14.73 34.13
C ARG A 403 31.56 -15.97 33.28
N ALA A 404 32.72 -16.04 32.62
CA ALA A 404 33.11 -17.21 31.85
C ALA A 404 33.31 -18.46 32.72
N PHE A 405 33.44 -18.29 34.04
CA PHE A 405 33.70 -19.35 35.01
C PHE A 405 32.46 -19.87 35.74
N LEU A 406 31.26 -19.49 35.28
CA LEU A 406 29.99 -19.97 35.85
C LEU A 406 29.82 -21.50 35.69
N ASP A 407 30.29 -22.07 34.58
CA ASP A 407 30.44 -23.52 34.41
C ASP A 407 31.87 -23.93 34.79
N ALA A 408 32.10 -24.05 36.10
CA ALA A 408 33.43 -24.17 36.66
C ALA A 408 34.18 -25.43 36.21
N ASP A 409 33.47 -26.54 35.93
CA ASP A 409 34.13 -27.80 35.55
C ASP A 409 34.59 -27.77 34.09
N ALA A 410 33.75 -27.27 33.18
CA ALA A 410 34.14 -27.09 31.77
C ALA A 410 35.28 -26.06 31.63
N ALA A 411 35.18 -24.92 32.32
CA ALA A 411 36.20 -23.89 32.30
C ALA A 411 37.55 -24.38 32.86
N LYS A 412 37.55 -25.18 33.94
CA LYS A 412 38.79 -25.76 34.50
C LYS A 412 39.57 -26.59 33.49
N ASP A 413 38.87 -27.45 32.76
CA ASP A 413 39.50 -28.34 31.78
C ASP A 413 40.12 -27.53 30.63
N VAL A 414 39.35 -26.59 30.07
CA VAL A 414 39.80 -25.73 28.97
C VAL A 414 40.98 -24.84 29.38
N ILE A 415 40.95 -24.24 30.57
CA ILE A 415 42.07 -23.43 31.10
C ILE A 415 43.31 -24.29 31.29
N SER A 416 43.15 -25.49 31.86
CA SER A 416 44.25 -26.43 32.01
C SER A 416 44.84 -26.83 30.64
N ALA A 417 44.00 -26.96 29.62
CA ALA A 417 44.45 -27.24 28.26
C ALA A 417 45.26 -26.08 27.66
N PHE A 418 44.81 -24.82 27.80
CA PHE A 418 45.57 -23.64 27.37
C PHE A 418 46.95 -23.59 28.04
N ARG A 419 47.01 -23.82 29.36
CA ARG A 419 48.28 -23.81 30.09
C ARG A 419 49.21 -24.94 29.69
N ARG A 420 48.69 -26.16 29.50
CA ARG A 420 49.48 -27.28 28.95
C ARG A 420 50.01 -26.99 27.56
N ALA A 421 49.28 -26.22 26.76
CA ALA A 421 49.71 -25.77 25.44
C ALA A 421 50.71 -24.59 25.50
N GLY A 422 50.97 -24.03 26.69
CA GLY A 422 51.95 -22.96 26.92
C GLY A 422 51.39 -21.54 26.89
N HIS A 423 50.06 -21.38 26.90
CA HIS A 423 49.39 -20.09 26.98
C HIS A 423 49.13 -19.72 28.44
N ALA A 424 49.51 -18.50 28.83
CA ALA A 424 49.16 -17.97 30.14
C ALA A 424 47.70 -17.51 30.16
N VAL A 425 46.97 -17.78 31.25
CA VAL A 425 45.56 -17.45 31.39
C VAL A 425 45.37 -16.43 32.51
N TYR A 426 44.68 -15.34 32.19
CA TYR A 426 44.40 -14.22 33.06
C TYR A 426 42.90 -14.10 33.32
N LEU A 427 42.55 -13.87 34.57
CA LEU A 427 41.19 -13.57 34.97
C LEU A 427 40.98 -12.05 34.92
N ASP A 428 40.04 -11.64 34.08
CA ASP A 428 39.69 -10.25 33.80
C ASP A 428 38.50 -9.76 34.64
N ASP A 429 38.41 -8.44 34.83
CA ASP A 429 37.38 -7.74 35.63
C ASP A 429 37.24 -8.24 37.09
N PHE A 430 38.35 -8.68 37.71
CA PHE A 430 38.29 -9.31 39.03
C PHE A 430 37.78 -8.36 40.12
N GLY A 431 36.80 -8.82 40.89
CA GLY A 431 36.17 -8.09 42.01
C GLY A 431 34.87 -7.36 41.65
N THR A 432 34.45 -7.37 40.38
CA THR A 432 33.22 -6.68 39.93
C THR A 432 31.96 -7.56 40.00
N GLY A 433 32.07 -8.85 40.37
CA GLY A 433 30.98 -9.82 40.27
C GLY A 433 31.07 -11.10 41.12
N TYR A 434 30.51 -12.19 40.58
CA TYR A 434 30.10 -13.44 41.24
C TYR A 434 31.24 -14.40 41.65
N SER A 435 32.51 -14.07 41.38
CA SER A 435 33.62 -14.96 41.73
C SER A 435 33.78 -15.05 43.24
N SER A 436 33.36 -16.18 43.81
CA SER A 436 33.77 -16.55 45.15
C SER A 436 35.27 -16.83 45.12
N LEU A 437 36.02 -16.28 46.09
CA LEU A 437 37.43 -16.61 46.36
C LEU A 437 37.72 -18.13 46.27
N SER A 438 36.74 -18.97 46.62
CA SER A 438 36.82 -20.42 46.53
C SER A 438 36.95 -20.96 45.11
N HIS A 439 36.41 -20.28 44.10
CA HIS A 439 36.54 -20.69 42.71
C HIS A 439 37.94 -20.38 42.19
N LEU A 440 38.51 -19.22 42.56
CA LEU A 440 39.83 -18.78 42.10
C LEU A 440 40.94 -19.72 42.58
N GLN A 441 40.86 -20.24 43.81
CA GLN A 441 41.78 -21.29 44.29
C GLN A 441 41.69 -22.59 43.48
N SER A 442 40.53 -22.88 42.88
CA SER A 442 40.31 -24.08 42.08
C SER A 442 40.73 -23.92 40.61
N PHE A 443 40.87 -22.67 40.14
CA PHE A 443 41.34 -22.38 38.80
C PHE A 443 42.85 -22.17 38.83
N SER A 444 43.53 -22.96 38.03
CA SER A 444 44.96 -22.87 37.82
C SER A 444 45.26 -21.73 36.84
N VAL A 445 45.05 -20.45 37.21
CA VAL A 445 45.35 -19.26 36.38
C VAL A 445 46.76 -18.73 36.61
N ASP A 446 47.26 -17.88 35.72
CA ASP A 446 48.62 -17.29 35.78
C ASP A 446 48.61 -15.82 36.22
N GLY A 447 47.47 -15.13 36.11
CA GLY A 447 47.36 -13.75 36.53
C GLY A 447 45.94 -13.22 36.73
N LEU A 448 45.86 -12.05 37.36
CA LEU A 448 44.65 -11.33 37.70
C LEU A 448 44.72 -9.90 37.17
N LYS A 449 43.65 -9.44 36.52
CA LYS A 449 43.49 -8.04 36.12
C LYS A 449 42.61 -7.31 37.13
N ILE A 450 43.10 -6.20 37.67
CA ILE A 450 42.37 -5.34 38.60
C ILE A 450 41.61 -4.31 37.78
N ASP A 451 40.28 -4.36 37.83
CA ASP A 451 39.42 -3.44 37.11
C ASP A 451 39.69 -1.97 37.49
N LYS A 452 39.48 -1.09 36.51
CA LYS A 452 39.65 0.36 36.63
C LYS A 452 38.88 0.93 37.80
N SER A 453 37.67 0.44 38.11
CA SER A 453 36.86 0.98 39.20
C SER A 453 37.54 0.90 40.56
N PHE A 454 38.41 -0.10 40.78
CA PHE A 454 39.22 -0.19 42.00
C PHE A 454 40.47 0.69 41.93
N VAL A 455 41.11 0.77 40.76
CA VAL A 455 42.29 1.65 40.55
C VAL A 455 41.95 3.13 40.70
N ASP A 456 40.76 3.55 40.27
CA ASP A 456 40.29 4.94 40.39
C ASP A 456 40.17 5.40 41.86
N THR A 457 39.99 4.45 42.79
CA THR A 457 39.83 4.72 44.23
C THR A 457 41.15 4.79 45.00
N VAL A 458 42.26 4.42 44.36
CA VAL A 458 43.61 4.48 44.95
C VAL A 458 44.00 5.92 45.23
N GLY A 459 44.48 6.18 46.46
CA GLY A 459 44.92 7.50 46.92
C GLY A 459 43.81 8.41 47.44
N GLN A 460 42.57 7.93 47.51
CA GLN A 460 41.46 8.61 48.16
C GLN A 460 41.19 7.96 49.53
N ASP A 461 40.85 8.74 50.57
CA ASP A 461 40.53 8.29 51.95
C ASP A 461 39.22 7.47 52.05
N ALA A 462 38.93 6.64 51.05
CA ALA A 462 37.74 5.80 50.95
C ALA A 462 38.07 4.32 51.20
N ALA A 463 37.11 3.58 51.76
CA ALA A 463 37.22 2.14 52.01
C ALA A 463 37.57 1.30 50.75
N SER A 464 37.34 1.83 49.55
CA SER A 464 37.68 1.20 48.26
C SER A 464 39.17 1.19 47.92
N SER A 465 39.97 2.10 48.48
CA SER A 465 41.45 2.06 48.45
C SER A 465 42.01 0.73 49.02
N SER A 466 41.23 0.08 49.88
CA SER A 466 41.58 -1.22 50.44
C SER A 466 41.39 -2.38 49.47
N VAL A 467 40.42 -2.35 48.54
CA VAL A 467 40.07 -3.52 47.73
C VAL A 467 41.17 -3.91 46.76
N ALA A 468 41.72 -2.94 46.00
CA ALA A 468 42.87 -3.20 45.14
C ALA A 468 44.06 -3.79 45.92
N SER A 469 44.26 -3.34 47.16
CA SER A 469 45.31 -3.86 48.05
C SER A 469 45.08 -5.33 48.41
N HIS A 470 43.85 -5.69 48.79
CA HIS A 470 43.48 -7.06 49.12
C HIS A 470 43.60 -7.98 47.90
N ILE A 471 43.23 -7.51 46.70
CA ILE A 471 43.39 -8.27 45.46
C ILE A 471 44.87 -8.58 45.21
N ILE A 472 45.76 -7.59 45.39
CA ILE A 472 47.21 -7.79 45.22
C ILE A 472 47.77 -8.77 46.27
N GLU A 473 47.37 -8.66 47.53
CA GLU A 473 47.81 -9.57 48.59
C GLU A 473 47.34 -11.01 48.35
N MET A 474 46.10 -11.16 47.88
CA MET A 474 45.56 -12.45 47.46
C MET A 474 46.34 -13.02 46.27
N ALA A 475 46.62 -12.21 45.25
CA ALA A 475 47.42 -12.63 44.10
C ALA A 475 48.80 -13.12 44.52
N ALA A 476 49.45 -12.41 45.46
CA ALA A 476 50.72 -12.82 46.05
C ALA A 476 50.62 -14.15 46.82
N THR A 477 49.52 -14.36 47.56
CA THR A 477 49.27 -15.61 48.28
C THR A 477 49.09 -16.80 47.34
N LEU A 478 48.56 -16.55 46.15
CA LEU A 478 48.29 -17.56 45.12
C LEU A 478 49.43 -17.72 44.11
N ASP A 479 50.51 -16.94 44.24
CA ASP A 479 51.64 -16.90 43.31
C ASP A 479 51.24 -16.60 41.86
N VAL A 480 50.29 -15.67 41.68
CA VAL A 480 49.82 -15.22 40.36
C VAL A 480 50.18 -13.76 40.10
N GLN A 481 50.36 -13.42 38.82
CA GLN A 481 50.73 -12.06 38.39
C GLN A 481 49.54 -11.09 38.48
N VAL A 482 49.82 -9.80 38.62
CA VAL A 482 48.81 -8.75 38.67
C VAL A 482 49.03 -7.73 37.56
N ILE A 483 47.95 -7.44 36.82
CA ILE A 483 47.87 -6.32 35.87
C ILE A 483 46.82 -5.33 36.40
N ALA A 484 47.21 -4.10 36.67
CA ALA A 484 46.26 -3.07 37.09
C ALA A 484 45.76 -2.22 35.91
N GLU A 485 44.44 -2.09 35.77
CA GLU A 485 43.82 -1.41 34.64
C GLU A 485 43.40 0.02 34.90
N GLY A 486 43.35 0.81 33.84
CA GLY A 486 42.84 2.18 33.91
C GLY A 486 43.70 3.12 34.76
N ILE A 487 45.01 2.88 34.83
CA ILE A 487 45.96 3.79 35.49
C ILE A 487 46.04 5.10 34.69
N GLU A 488 45.68 6.21 35.32
CA GLU A 488 45.65 7.54 34.69
C GLU A 488 46.64 8.51 35.35
N ARG A 489 47.08 8.24 36.58
CA ARG A 489 47.94 9.13 37.38
C ARG A 489 49.16 8.40 37.93
N GLU A 490 50.27 9.13 38.02
CA GLU A 490 51.53 8.64 38.60
C GLU A 490 51.38 8.11 40.02
N GLU A 491 50.54 8.75 40.83
CA GLU A 491 50.23 8.33 42.20
C GLU A 491 49.61 6.92 42.25
N GLN A 492 48.72 6.60 41.31
CA GLN A 492 48.10 5.27 41.20
C GLN A 492 49.17 4.23 40.86
N ALA A 493 50.01 4.51 39.85
CA ALA A 493 51.10 3.62 39.45
C ALA A 493 52.09 3.36 40.59
N ALA A 494 52.51 4.42 41.30
CA ALA A 494 53.43 4.34 42.42
C ALA A 494 52.84 3.51 43.58
N TYR A 495 51.56 3.74 43.91
CA TYR A 495 50.87 2.98 44.95
C TYR A 495 50.74 1.49 44.59
N LEU A 496 50.24 1.18 43.39
CA LEU A 496 50.03 -0.20 42.93
C LEU A 496 51.35 -0.97 42.90
N ARG A 497 52.41 -0.34 42.38
CA ARG A 497 53.77 -0.89 42.40
C ARG A 497 54.27 -1.16 43.82
N ALA A 498 54.09 -0.20 44.73
CA ALA A 498 54.53 -0.36 46.13
C ALA A 498 53.78 -1.49 46.85
N ARG A 499 52.57 -1.82 46.42
CA ARG A 499 51.79 -2.96 46.93
C ARG A 499 52.12 -4.29 46.27
N GLY A 500 52.90 -4.31 45.19
CA GLY A 500 53.36 -5.52 44.54
C GLY A 500 52.70 -5.85 43.20
N ALA A 501 51.89 -4.94 42.63
CA ALA A 501 51.43 -5.11 41.25
C ALA A 501 52.62 -5.02 40.29
N GLN A 502 52.77 -6.03 39.42
CA GLN A 502 53.91 -6.13 38.50
C GLN A 502 53.67 -5.32 37.23
N PHE A 503 52.46 -5.39 36.68
CA PHE A 503 52.12 -4.79 35.41
C PHE A 503 50.95 -3.82 35.53
N GLY A 504 50.80 -2.95 34.54
CA GLY A 504 49.64 -2.08 34.44
C GLY A 504 49.38 -1.59 33.03
N GLN A 505 48.16 -1.11 32.82
CA GLN A 505 47.72 -0.48 31.59
C GLN A 505 46.80 0.71 31.89
N GLY A 506 46.81 1.71 31.02
CA GLY A 506 45.97 2.88 31.18
C GLY A 506 46.54 4.12 30.50
N TRP A 507 45.76 5.20 30.52
CA TRP A 507 46.07 6.42 29.78
C TRP A 507 47.27 7.20 30.31
N LEU A 508 47.76 6.87 31.52
CA LEU A 508 49.05 7.35 32.00
C LEU A 508 50.19 6.96 31.04
N PHE A 509 50.11 5.76 30.46
CA PHE A 509 51.12 5.22 29.56
C PHE A 509 50.75 5.48 28.11
N SER A 510 49.60 4.96 27.68
CA SER A 510 49.08 5.16 26.33
C SER A 510 47.60 4.74 26.24
N PRO A 511 46.77 5.42 25.42
CA PRO A 511 45.51 4.86 24.97
C PRO A 511 45.73 3.63 24.05
N PRO A 512 44.67 2.87 23.70
CA PRO A 512 44.75 1.84 22.67
C PRO A 512 45.27 2.38 21.34
N LEU A 513 46.24 1.70 20.74
CA LEU A 513 46.98 2.11 19.56
C LEU A 513 46.64 1.25 18.33
N THR A 514 46.96 1.76 17.15
CA THR A 514 47.03 0.92 15.95
C THR A 514 48.26 -0.01 16.05
N ALA A 515 48.31 -1.09 15.26
CA ALA A 515 49.47 -1.99 15.26
C ALA A 515 50.80 -1.25 15.00
N ALA A 516 50.82 -0.34 14.01
CA ALA A 516 52.00 0.44 13.67
C ALA A 516 52.44 1.36 14.81
N ASP A 517 51.49 2.03 15.47
CA ASP A 517 51.79 2.88 16.62
C ASP A 517 52.24 2.08 17.83
N PHE A 518 51.66 0.90 18.05
CA PHE A 518 52.07 0.00 19.13
C PHE A 518 53.52 -0.47 18.94
N ILE A 519 53.89 -0.93 17.74
CA ILE A 519 55.26 -1.36 17.45
C ILE A 519 56.27 -0.23 17.71
N ARG A 520 55.91 1.00 17.31
CA ARG A 520 56.73 2.20 17.58
C ARG A 520 56.86 2.49 19.07
N TYR A 521 55.74 2.51 19.80
CA TYR A 521 55.73 2.71 21.26
C TYR A 521 56.55 1.64 22.00
N ALA A 522 56.39 0.37 21.62
CA ALA A 522 57.16 -0.72 22.18
C ALA A 522 58.67 -0.54 21.93
N GLY A 523 59.06 -0.13 20.72
CA GLY A 523 60.45 0.17 20.38
C GLY A 523 61.06 1.31 21.20
N GLU A 524 60.32 2.42 21.37
CA GLU A 524 60.75 3.58 22.16
C GLU A 524 61.04 3.17 23.62
N THR A 525 60.10 2.46 24.26
CA THR A 525 60.24 2.05 25.67
C THR A 525 61.35 1.03 25.93
N ARG A 526 61.85 0.31 24.91
CA ARG A 526 63.00 -0.61 25.08
C ARG A 526 64.34 0.13 25.19
N THR A 527 64.42 1.32 24.61
CA THR A 527 65.68 2.09 24.48
C THR A 527 65.90 3.10 25.61
N SER A 528 64.83 3.48 26.31
CA SER A 528 64.80 4.25 27.55
C SER A 528 65.05 3.36 28.76
#